data_AF-A0AAN2QU13-F1
#
_entry.id   AF-A0AAN2QU13-F1
#
_cell.length_a   1.000
_cell.length_b   1.000
_cell.length_c   1.000
_cell.angle_alpha   90.00
_cell.angle_beta   90.00
_cell.angle_gamma   90.00
#
_symmetry.space_group_name_H-M   'P 1'
#
loop_
_entity.id
_entity.type
_entity.pdbx_description
1 polymer ?
#
loop_
_entity_poly.entity_id
_entity_poly.type
_entity_poly.pdbx_seq_one_letter_code
_entity_poly.pdbx_strand_id
1 'polypeptide(L)'
;MSELGISIYPSKSSFDEMQSYLTQARELGYKKIFTSLLEVTGDTATVVDHFKKIIQYGNQIGMQICIDINPKLFKQLNIDYSDLSFFKELGVTTIRLDEGFTGYEEAKMTFNPWH
;
A
#
# COMPACT_ATOMS: atom_id res chain seq x y z
N MET A 1 0.20 3.31 -23.37
CA MET A 1 1.44 2.50 -23.19
C MET A 1 1.30 1.73 -21.89
N SER A 2 1.80 0.50 -21.85
CA SER A 2 1.85 -0.30 -20.62
C SER A 2 2.78 0.34 -19.60
N GLU A 3 2.46 0.20 -18.32
CA GLU A 3 3.29 0.66 -17.21
C GLU A 3 3.86 -0.55 -16.48
N LEU A 4 5.13 -0.47 -16.10
CA LEU A 4 5.80 -1.49 -15.30
C LEU A 4 5.83 -1.09 -13.83
N GLY A 5 5.71 -2.09 -12.97
CA GLY A 5 5.82 -1.95 -11.53
C GLY A 5 6.69 -3.03 -10.91
N ILE A 6 7.01 -2.84 -9.64
CA ILE A 6 7.79 -3.76 -8.81
C ILE A 6 7.04 -4.06 -7.51
N SER A 7 7.35 -5.20 -6.91
CA SER A 7 6.80 -5.58 -5.61
C SER A 7 7.85 -5.38 -4.50
N ILE A 8 7.43 -4.86 -3.36
CA ILE A 8 8.27 -4.73 -2.16
C ILE A 8 7.59 -5.36 -0.94
N TYR A 9 8.40 -5.86 -0.02
CA TYR A 9 7.95 -6.48 1.23
C TYR A 9 8.68 -5.87 2.42
N PRO A 10 8.17 -4.76 2.99
CA PRO A 10 8.85 -4.02 4.06
C PRO A 10 9.11 -4.80 5.34
N SER A 11 8.41 -5.92 5.54
CA SER A 11 8.66 -6.86 6.65
C SER A 11 9.94 -7.68 6.48
N LYS A 12 10.51 -7.74 5.27
CA LYS A 12 11.62 -8.66 4.92
C LYS A 12 12.93 -7.96 4.60
N SER A 13 12.98 -6.64 4.62
CA SER A 13 14.17 -5.85 4.27
C SER A 13 14.23 -4.57 5.10
N SER A 14 15.41 -3.97 5.17
CA SER A 14 15.59 -2.67 5.82
C SER A 14 15.07 -1.53 4.94
N PHE A 15 14.82 -0.37 5.56
CA PHE A 15 14.41 0.83 4.83
C PHE A 15 15.47 1.25 3.78
N ASP A 16 16.75 1.24 4.14
CA ASP A 16 17.84 1.71 3.26
C ASP A 16 17.99 0.84 2.00
N GLU A 17 17.88 -0.49 2.15
CA GLU A 17 17.90 -1.42 1.02
C GLU A 17 16.73 -1.18 0.08
N MET A 18 15.51 -1.04 0.63
CA MET A 18 14.32 -0.77 -0.17
C MET A 18 14.38 0.60 -0.84
N GLN A 19 14.87 1.63 -0.15
CA GLN A 19 15.04 2.97 -0.71
C GLN A 19 15.96 2.93 -1.94
N SER A 20 17.12 2.26 -1.81
CA SER A 20 18.06 2.07 -2.92
C SER A 20 17.43 1.31 -4.09
N TYR A 21 16.68 0.25 -3.80
CA TYR A 21 15.98 -0.54 -4.82
C TYR A 21 14.92 0.28 -5.56
N LEU A 22 14.08 1.03 -4.84
CA LEU A 22 13.06 1.90 -5.42
C LEU A 22 13.67 3.03 -6.26
N THR A 23 14.80 3.60 -5.82
CA THR A 23 15.55 4.61 -6.60
C THR A 23 15.94 4.05 -7.96
N GLN A 24 16.61 2.90 -7.96
CA GLN A 24 17.07 2.24 -9.18
C GLN A 24 15.91 1.87 -10.10
N ALA A 25 14.82 1.31 -9.55
CA ALA A 25 13.63 0.99 -10.34
C ALA A 25 13.04 2.23 -11.00
N ARG A 26 12.98 3.35 -10.27
CA ARG A 26 12.46 4.61 -10.80
C ARG A 26 13.32 5.20 -11.90
N GLU A 27 14.65 5.12 -11.78
CA GLU A 27 15.61 5.53 -12.81
C GLU A 27 15.49 4.67 -14.08
N LEU A 28 15.17 3.39 -13.93
CA LEU A 28 14.89 2.46 -15.03
C LEU A 28 13.49 2.65 -15.65
N GLY A 29 12.68 3.59 -15.15
CA GLY A 29 11.38 3.94 -15.72
C GLY A 29 10.18 3.16 -15.16
N TYR A 30 10.35 2.39 -14.09
CA TYR A 30 9.23 1.78 -13.38
C TYR A 30 8.40 2.87 -12.68
N LYS A 31 7.07 2.67 -12.66
CA LYS A 31 6.12 3.70 -12.19
C LYS A 31 5.23 3.24 -11.05
N LYS A 32 5.15 1.94 -10.79
CA LYS A 32 4.23 1.36 -9.79
C LYS A 32 4.98 0.55 -8.75
N ILE A 33 4.51 0.64 -7.52
CA ILE A 33 4.92 -0.18 -6.39
C ILE A 33 3.71 -0.99 -5.96
N PHE A 34 3.89 -2.30 -5.83
CA PHE A 34 2.95 -3.18 -5.17
C PHE A 34 3.54 -3.61 -3.82
N THR A 35 2.75 -3.60 -2.75
CA THR A 35 3.18 -4.16 -1.47
C THR A 35 2.03 -4.80 -0.73
N SER A 36 2.32 -5.87 0.01
CA SER A 36 1.31 -6.60 0.76
C SER A 36 1.45 -6.34 2.25
N LEU A 37 0.35 -5.91 2.89
CA LEU A 37 0.27 -5.83 4.34
C LEU A 37 -0.24 -7.14 4.98
N LEU A 38 -0.32 -8.23 4.21
CA LEU A 38 -0.85 -9.51 4.71
C LEU A 38 0.09 -10.21 5.71
N GLU A 39 1.39 -9.93 5.62
CA GLU A 39 2.44 -10.60 6.40
C GLU A 39 2.85 -9.83 7.67
N VAL A 40 1.95 -9.06 8.29
CA VAL A 40 2.26 -8.37 9.56
C VAL A 40 2.37 -9.40 10.68
N THR A 41 3.58 -9.91 10.89
CA THR A 41 3.94 -10.74 12.05
C THR A 41 4.76 -9.89 13.02
N GLY A 42 4.23 -9.64 14.22
CA GLY A 42 4.87 -8.81 15.24
C GLY A 42 4.04 -7.61 15.68
N ASP A 43 4.70 -6.59 16.23
CA ASP A 43 4.05 -5.35 16.66
C ASP A 43 3.55 -4.56 15.44
N THR A 44 2.23 -4.48 15.32
CA THR A 44 1.53 -3.80 14.21
C THR A 44 1.95 -2.35 14.07
N ALA A 45 2.23 -1.64 15.17
CA ALA A 45 2.64 -0.24 15.12
C ALA A 45 3.99 -0.05 14.43
N THR A 46 4.99 -0.85 14.82
CA THR A 46 6.33 -0.79 14.22
C THR A 46 6.31 -1.12 12.72
N VAL A 47 5.52 -2.12 12.31
CA VAL A 47 5.39 -2.48 10.89
C VAL A 47 4.71 -1.37 10.11
N VAL A 48 3.60 -0.82 10.62
CA VAL A 48 2.88 0.30 9.97
C VAL A 48 3.79 1.52 9.79
N ASP A 49 4.67 1.83 10.74
CA ASP A 49 5.61 2.95 10.62
C ASP A 49 6.68 2.72 9.55
N HIS A 50 7.19 1.50 9.40
CA HIS A 50 8.08 1.15 8.29
C HIS A 50 7.36 1.26 6.93
N PHE A 51 6.12 0.76 6.85
CA PHE A 51 5.29 0.90 5.65
C PHE A 51 5.03 2.37 5.31
N LYS A 52 4.69 3.20 6.30
CA LYS A 52 4.50 4.65 6.11
C LYS A 52 5.74 5.31 5.50
N LYS A 53 6.92 5.04 6.06
CA LYS A 53 8.18 5.61 5.55
C LYS A 53 8.45 5.24 4.11
N ILE A 54 8.29 3.96 3.74
CA ILE A 54 8.57 3.53 2.36
C ILE A 54 7.52 4.03 1.37
N ILE A 55 6.24 4.12 1.79
CA ILE A 55 5.17 4.69 0.98
C ILE A 55 5.41 6.17 0.72
N GLN A 56 5.80 6.94 1.74
CA GLN A 56 6.17 8.34 1.59
C GLN A 56 7.33 8.49 0.61
N TYR A 57 8.35 7.65 0.71
CA TYR A 57 9.48 7.67 -0.23
C TYR A 57 9.05 7.35 -1.67
N GLY A 58 8.24 6.30 -1.87
CA GLY A 58 7.69 5.95 -3.19
C GLY A 58 6.92 7.10 -3.84
N ASN A 59 6.10 7.80 -3.04
CA ASN A 59 5.39 9.01 -3.48
C ASN A 59 6.34 10.16 -3.84
N GLN A 60 7.38 10.39 -3.04
CA GLN A 60 8.38 11.46 -3.30
C GLN A 60 9.09 11.27 -4.64
N ILE A 61 9.38 10.02 -5.02
CA ILE A 61 10.01 9.71 -6.32
C ILE A 61 8.98 9.56 -7.46
N GLY A 62 7.70 9.82 -7.20
CA GLY A 62 6.62 9.84 -8.18
C GLY A 62 6.17 8.45 -8.65
N MET A 63 6.31 7.43 -7.81
CA MET A 63 5.75 6.10 -8.08
C MET A 63 4.36 5.97 -7.45
N GLN A 64 3.43 5.36 -8.18
CA GLN A 64 2.08 5.04 -7.70
C GLN A 64 2.12 3.79 -6.83
N ILE A 65 1.34 3.80 -5.75
CA ILE A 65 1.41 2.75 -4.74
C ILE A 65 0.10 1.98 -4.70
N CYS A 66 0.21 0.68 -4.94
CA CYS A 66 -0.85 -0.29 -4.75
C CYS A 66 -0.55 -1.11 -3.51
N ILE A 67 -1.45 -1.11 -2.55
CA ILE A 67 -1.35 -1.97 -1.38
C ILE A 67 -2.32 -3.14 -1.49
N ASP A 68 -1.93 -4.26 -0.94
CA ASP A 68 -2.76 -5.46 -0.83
C ASP A 68 -3.15 -5.70 0.63
N ILE A 69 -4.45 -5.81 0.87
CA ILE A 69 -5.03 -5.87 2.21
C ILE A 69 -6.15 -6.90 2.29
N ASN A 70 -6.23 -7.61 3.41
CA ASN A 70 -7.32 -8.53 3.72
C ASN A 70 -8.33 -7.91 4.72
N PRO A 71 -9.56 -8.47 4.80
CA PRO A 71 -10.58 -8.02 5.75
C PRO A 71 -10.15 -8.06 7.22
N LYS A 72 -9.24 -8.97 7.58
CA LYS A 72 -8.74 -9.10 8.95
C LYS A 72 -7.92 -7.88 9.36
N LEU A 73 -7.09 -7.37 8.46
CA LEU A 73 -6.24 -6.21 8.72
C LEU A 73 -7.06 -4.93 8.85
N PHE A 74 -8.15 -4.77 8.09
CA PHE A 74 -9.11 -3.67 8.30
C PHE A 74 -9.59 -3.61 9.76
N LYS A 75 -9.97 -4.76 10.33
CA LYS A 75 -10.39 -4.85 11.73
C LYS A 75 -9.24 -4.56 12.71
N GLN A 76 -8.04 -5.07 12.44
CA GLN A 76 -6.87 -4.86 13.30
C GLN A 76 -6.43 -3.39 13.34
N LEU A 77 -6.51 -2.70 12.20
CA LEU A 77 -6.19 -1.27 12.08
C LEU A 77 -7.37 -0.37 12.47
N ASN A 78 -8.52 -0.95 12.83
CA ASN A 78 -9.76 -0.25 13.15
C ASN A 78 -10.21 0.71 12.02
N ILE A 79 -10.08 0.26 10.77
CA ILE A 79 -10.48 1.00 9.57
C ILE A 79 -11.89 0.57 9.14
N ASP A 80 -12.75 1.54 8.88
CA ASP A 80 -14.10 1.30 8.35
C ASP A 80 -14.06 1.27 6.80
N TYR A 81 -14.78 0.35 6.16
CA TYR A 81 -14.87 0.27 4.70
C TYR A 81 -15.51 1.53 4.07
N SER A 82 -16.28 2.29 4.85
CA SER A 82 -16.90 3.53 4.43
C SER A 82 -15.99 4.75 4.59
N ASP A 83 -14.86 4.61 5.30
CA ASP A 83 -13.87 5.67 5.42
C ASP A 83 -12.46 5.19 5.06
N LEU A 84 -12.08 5.48 3.81
CA LEU A 84 -10.76 5.16 3.27
C LEU A 84 -9.74 6.29 3.48
N SER A 85 -10.04 7.27 4.36
CA SER A 85 -9.17 8.41 4.69
C SER A 85 -7.77 7.96 5.12
N PHE A 86 -7.67 6.86 5.87
CA PHE A 86 -6.40 6.26 6.27
C PHE A 86 -5.47 6.01 5.07
N PHE A 87 -5.98 5.41 3.99
CA PHE A 87 -5.16 5.11 2.82
C PHE A 87 -4.80 6.38 2.03
N LYS A 88 -5.69 7.38 2.05
CA LYS A 88 -5.41 8.69 1.48
C LYS A 88 -4.28 9.40 2.21
N GLU A 89 -4.30 9.39 3.54
CA GLU A 89 -3.27 9.98 4.41
C GLU A 89 -1.92 9.28 4.25
N LEU A 90 -1.94 7.95 4.07
CA LEU A 90 -0.73 7.20 3.71
C LEU A 90 -0.18 7.61 2.34
N GLY A 91 -0.99 8.14 1.44
CA GLY A 91 -0.62 8.46 0.06
C GLY A 91 -0.67 7.23 -0.85
N VAL A 92 -1.55 6.28 -0.55
CA VAL A 92 -1.77 5.10 -1.40
C VAL A 92 -2.68 5.49 -2.57
N THR A 93 -2.37 4.97 -3.77
CA THR A 93 -3.14 5.26 -5.00
C THR A 93 -4.17 4.18 -5.29
N THR A 94 -3.91 2.94 -4.88
CA THR A 94 -4.80 1.81 -5.16
C THR A 94 -4.78 0.83 -3.99
N ILE A 95 -5.96 0.30 -3.68
CA ILE A 95 -6.12 -0.76 -2.69
C ILE A 95 -6.58 -2.01 -3.44
N ARG A 96 -5.85 -3.10 -3.28
CA ARG A 96 -6.25 -4.44 -3.69
C ARG A 96 -6.85 -5.14 -2.48
N LEU A 97 -8.06 -5.65 -2.67
CA LEU A 97 -8.75 -6.47 -1.69
C LEU A 97 -8.41 -7.92 -2.00
N ASP A 98 -7.65 -8.57 -1.10
CA ASP A 98 -7.12 -9.92 -1.34
C ASP A 98 -8.23 -10.99 -1.34
N GLU A 99 -9.23 -10.79 -0.49
CA GLU A 99 -10.43 -11.60 -0.40
C GLU A 99 -11.65 -10.77 -0.78
N GLY A 100 -12.64 -11.42 -1.40
CA GLY A 100 -13.95 -10.79 -1.66
C GLY A 100 -14.74 -10.60 -0.37
N PHE A 101 -15.51 -9.52 -0.30
CA PHE A 101 -16.50 -9.26 0.73
C PHE A 101 -17.87 -9.75 0.24
N THR A 102 -18.91 -8.93 0.36
CA THR A 102 -20.26 -9.28 -0.11
C THR A 102 -20.59 -8.70 -1.48
N GLY A 103 -19.70 -7.90 -2.07
CA GLY A 103 -19.93 -7.11 -3.27
C GLY A 103 -20.46 -5.71 -2.97
N TYR A 104 -21.23 -5.54 -1.88
CA TYR A 104 -21.76 -4.22 -1.49
C TYR A 104 -20.69 -3.29 -0.95
N GLU A 105 -19.77 -3.80 -0.11
CA GLU A 105 -18.65 -3.02 0.42
C GLU A 105 -17.74 -2.55 -0.73
N GLU A 106 -17.41 -3.43 -1.66
CA GLU A 106 -16.59 -3.11 -2.84
C GLU A 106 -17.24 -2.04 -3.70
N ALA A 107 -18.53 -2.20 -4.01
CA ALA A 107 -19.28 -1.21 -4.78
C ALA A 107 -19.24 0.15 -4.07
N LYS A 108 -19.49 0.21 -2.76
CA LYS A 108 -19.46 1.45 -1.98
C LYS A 108 -18.06 2.10 -1.97
N MET A 109 -16.99 1.30 -1.85
CA MET A 109 -15.61 1.79 -1.87
C MET A 109 -15.24 2.47 -3.20
N THR A 110 -15.86 2.09 -4.32
CA THR A 110 -15.62 2.76 -5.62
C THR A 110 -16.15 4.20 -5.68
N PHE A 111 -17.08 4.58 -4.79
CA PHE A 111 -17.60 5.94 -4.65
C PHE A 111 -16.97 6.72 -3.48
N ASN A 112 -15.78 6.32 -3.03
CA ASN A 112 -15.09 7.02 -1.94
C ASN A 112 -14.75 8.49 -2.32
N PRO A 113 -14.83 9.45 -1.37
CA PRO A 113 -14.65 10.87 -1.68
C PRO A 113 -13.19 11.31 -1.82
N TRP A 114 -12.23 10.40 -1.68
CA TRP A 114 -10.81 10.70 -1.54
C TRP A 114 -10.03 10.59 -2.85
N HIS A 115 -10.69 10.18 -3.93
CA HIS A 115 -10.13 10.01 -5.28
C HIS A 115 -11.04 10.51 -6.39
#